data_AF-A0A2N6EGI4-F1
#
_entry.id   AF-A0A2N6EGI4-F1
#
_cell.length_a   1.000
_cell.length_b   1.000
_cell.length_c   1.000
_cell.angle_alpha   90.00
_cell.angle_beta   90.00
_cell.angle_gamma   90.00
#
_symmetry.space_group_name_H-M   'P 1'
#
loop_
_entity.id
_entity.type
_entity.pdbx_description
1 polymer ?
#
loop_
_entity_poly.entity_id
_entity_poly.type
_entity_poly.pdbx_seq_one_letter_code
_entity_poly.pdbx_strand_id
1 'polypeptide(L)'
;MKKNALKILLSLFVLLLGLGAAGAFGFSGTGDYEDNRAKLLSYIIRQNLLMGHYSHKAMDDELSRGAFDLYLKQLDFQKRFLLQDDVAKLKGYSESIDDELNRAQIELPNVAALIMKARIPKVQAMTSELLDRGFKFDIKETLETDPEKL
;
A
#
# COMPACT_ATOMS: atom_id res chain seq x y z
N MET A 1 -35.90 -53.37 -6.73
CA MET A 1 -35.37 -52.68 -5.52
C MET A 1 -34.04 -51.94 -5.77
N LYS A 2 -33.06 -52.51 -6.49
CA LYS A 2 -31.73 -51.87 -6.72
C LYS A 2 -31.75 -50.51 -7.44
N LYS A 3 -32.66 -50.27 -8.39
CA LYS A 3 -32.74 -49.00 -9.15
C LYS A 3 -33.18 -47.81 -8.29
N ASN A 4 -34.01 -48.03 -7.27
CA ASN A 4 -34.48 -46.98 -6.38
C ASN A 4 -33.41 -46.65 -5.33
N ALA A 5 -32.67 -47.67 -4.85
CA ALA A 5 -31.51 -47.47 -3.98
C ALA A 5 -30.42 -46.64 -4.67
N LEU A 6 -30.15 -46.88 -5.96
CA LEU A 6 -29.17 -46.10 -6.73
C LEU A 6 -29.61 -44.64 -6.93
N LYS A 7 -30.91 -44.40 -7.18
CA LYS A 7 -31.45 -43.04 -7.30
C LYS A 7 -31.36 -42.27 -5.99
N ILE A 8 -31.65 -42.92 -4.86
CA ILE A 8 -31.55 -42.34 -3.52
C ILE A 8 -30.09 -42.01 -3.17
N LEU A 9 -29.15 -42.89 -3.54
CA LEU A 9 -27.71 -42.65 -3.34
C LEU A 9 -27.22 -41.47 -4.17
N LEU A 10 -27.71 -41.33 -5.41
CA LEU A 10 -27.34 -40.22 -6.30
C LEU A 10 -27.89 -38.88 -5.78
N SER A 11 -29.13 -38.84 -5.28
CA SER A 11 -29.71 -37.62 -4.73
C SER A 11 -29.08 -37.23 -3.38
N LEU A 12 -28.65 -38.19 -2.55
CA LEU A 12 -27.84 -37.92 -1.36
C LEU A 12 -26.46 -37.36 -1.71
N PHE A 13 -25.83 -37.87 -2.78
CA PHE A 13 -24.52 -37.37 -3.24
C PHE A 13 -24.60 -35.94 -3.78
N VAL A 14 -25.65 -35.60 -4.53
CA VAL A 14 -25.90 -34.23 -5.02
C VAL A 14 -26.20 -33.27 -3.84
N LEU A 15 -26.93 -33.72 -2.83
CA LEU A 15 -27.20 -32.94 -1.62
C LEU A 15 -25.91 -32.68 -0.82
N LEU A 16 -25.02 -33.67 -0.71
CA LEU A 16 -23.74 -33.56 -0.01
C LEU A 16 -22.77 -32.60 -0.74
N LEU A 17 -22.76 -32.63 -2.08
CA LEU A 17 -22.00 -31.69 -2.91
C LEU A 17 -22.54 -30.25 -2.81
N GLY A 18 -23.86 -30.07 -2.70
CA GLY A 18 -24.48 -28.76 -2.51
C GLY A 18 -24.18 -28.13 -1.14
N LEU A 19 -24.15 -28.94 -0.07
CA LEU A 19 -23.77 -28.47 1.27
C LEU A 19 -22.26 -28.18 1.41
N GLY A 20 -21.40 -28.90 0.70
CA GLY A 20 -19.95 -28.62 0.68
C GLY A 20 -19.59 -27.29 0.02
N ALA A 21 -20.40 -26.81 -0.92
CA ALA A 21 -20.19 -25.52 -1.60
C ALA A 21 -20.60 -24.30 -0.75
N ALA A 22 -21.49 -24.48 0.24
CA ALA A 22 -21.93 -23.38 1.12
C ALA A 22 -20.87 -22.98 2.17
N GLY A 23 -19.95 -23.89 2.52
CA GLY A 23 -18.83 -23.63 3.42
C GLY A 23 -17.62 -22.95 2.77
N ALA A 24 -17.62 -22.77 1.45
CA ALA A 24 -16.53 -22.15 0.70
C ALA A 24 -16.65 -20.61 0.59
N PHE A 25 -17.77 -20.02 1.02
CA PHE A 25 -17.83 -18.58 1.26
C PHE A 25 -17.13 -18.28 2.59
N GLY A 26 -15.80 -18.30 2.57
CA GLY A 26 -14.99 -17.82 3.68
C GLY A 26 -15.39 -16.40 4.01
N PHE A 27 -16.03 -16.20 5.17
CA PHE A 27 -16.23 -14.89 5.76
C PHE A 27 -14.84 -14.28 5.97
N SER A 28 -14.47 -13.38 5.05
CA SER A 28 -13.20 -12.67 5.08
C SER A 28 -13.32 -11.53 6.09
N GLY A 29 -13.29 -11.87 7.38
CA GLY A 29 -13.42 -10.91 8.50
C GLY A 29 -12.28 -9.87 8.58
N THR A 30 -11.30 -9.93 7.67
CA THR A 30 -10.24 -8.93 7.53
C THR A 30 -10.68 -7.70 6.72
N GLY A 31 -11.64 -7.85 5.79
CA GLY A 31 -12.13 -6.72 4.98
C GLY A 31 -12.83 -5.67 5.84
N ASP A 32 -13.71 -6.11 6.73
CA ASP A 32 -14.41 -5.23 7.68
C ASP A 32 -13.44 -4.48 8.60
N TYR A 33 -12.33 -5.11 9.00
CA TYR A 33 -11.33 -4.45 9.86
C TYR A 33 -10.60 -3.32 9.14
N GLU A 34 -10.05 -3.59 7.95
CA GLU A 34 -9.30 -2.58 7.19
C GLU A 34 -10.19 -1.42 6.75
N ASP A 35 -11.42 -1.70 6.31
CA ASP A 35 -12.39 -0.66 5.94
C ASP A 35 -12.75 0.23 7.14
N ASN A 36 -12.99 -0.37 8.31
CA ASN A 36 -13.30 0.40 9.52
C ASN A 36 -12.09 1.21 9.99
N ARG A 37 -10.88 0.65 9.85
CA ARG A 37 -9.63 1.37 10.15
C ARG A 37 -9.43 2.55 9.22
N ALA A 38 -9.64 2.39 7.92
CA ALA A 38 -9.52 3.46 6.93
C ALA A 38 -10.54 4.59 7.19
N LYS A 39 -11.78 4.23 7.51
CA LYS A 39 -12.84 5.20 7.92
C LYS A 39 -12.45 5.97 9.17
N LEU A 40 -11.98 5.28 10.21
CA LEU A 40 -11.57 5.93 11.45
C LEU A 40 -10.39 6.87 11.22
N LEU A 41 -9.36 6.42 10.52
CA LEU A 41 -8.17 7.22 10.24
C LEU A 41 -8.53 8.47 9.43
N SER A 42 -9.32 8.29 8.37
CA SER A 42 -9.76 9.39 7.51
C SER A 42 -10.59 10.41 8.29
N TYR A 43 -11.49 9.94 9.16
CA TYR A 43 -12.25 10.82 10.04
C TYR A 43 -11.33 11.63 10.97
N ILE A 44 -10.38 10.97 11.66
CA ILE A 44 -9.46 11.63 12.59
C ILE A 44 -8.61 12.69 11.86
N ILE A 45 -8.06 12.35 10.70
CA ILE A 45 -7.23 13.26 9.91
C ILE A 45 -8.05 14.48 9.47
N ARG A 46 -9.24 14.27 8.88
CA ARG A 46 -10.11 15.35 8.42
C ARG A 46 -10.52 16.28 9.56
N GLN A 47 -10.91 15.72 10.70
CA GLN A 47 -11.28 16.52 11.87
C GLN A 47 -10.11 17.37 12.38
N ASN A 48 -8.91 16.79 12.50
CA ASN A 48 -7.74 17.54 12.97
C ASN A 48 -7.31 18.64 11.99
N LEU A 49 -7.36 18.38 10.68
CA LEU A 49 -6.95 19.36 9.67
C LEU A 49 -7.95 20.50 9.54
N LEU A 50 -9.27 20.21 9.58
CA LEU A 50 -10.31 21.22 9.39
C LEU A 50 -10.61 22.01 10.67
N MET A 51 -10.66 21.35 11.83
CA MET A 51 -11.06 21.98 13.09
C MET A 51 -9.88 22.34 13.99
N GLY A 52 -8.75 21.63 13.87
CA GLY A 52 -7.60 21.78 14.76
C GLY A 52 -6.51 22.71 14.24
N HIS A 53 -6.50 23.04 12.94
CA HIS A 53 -5.40 23.78 12.33
C HIS A 53 -5.76 25.25 12.05
N TYR A 54 -5.03 26.19 12.67
CA TYR A 54 -5.25 27.64 12.54
C TYR A 54 -5.20 28.18 11.11
N SER A 55 -4.57 27.45 10.19
CA SER A 55 -4.47 27.89 8.80
C SER A 55 -5.77 27.74 8.00
N HIS A 56 -6.80 27.06 8.54
CA HIS A 56 -8.10 26.83 7.89
C HIS A 56 -7.98 26.39 6.42
N LYS A 57 -7.02 25.50 6.13
CA LYS A 57 -6.83 25.01 4.76
C LYS A 57 -8.02 24.16 4.34
N ALA A 58 -8.46 24.34 3.10
CA ALA A 58 -9.48 23.50 2.50
C ALA A 58 -8.93 22.08 2.26
N MET A 59 -9.85 21.11 2.22
CA MET A 59 -9.57 19.73 1.84
C MET A 59 -9.76 19.63 0.33
N ASP A 60 -8.71 19.97 -0.42
CA ASP A 60 -8.72 20.10 -1.88
C ASP A 60 -7.39 19.66 -2.52
N ASP A 61 -7.29 19.77 -3.85
CA ASP A 61 -6.10 19.39 -4.61
C ASP A 61 -4.82 20.14 -4.18
N GLU A 62 -4.92 21.36 -3.64
CA GLU A 62 -3.74 22.10 -3.14
C GLU A 62 -3.18 21.43 -1.89
N LEU A 63 -4.07 21.06 -0.96
CA LEU A 63 -3.68 20.25 0.19
C LEU A 63 -3.11 18.91 -0.25
N SER A 64 -3.73 18.25 -1.22
CA SER A 64 -3.27 16.97 -1.78
C SER A 64 -1.85 17.05 -2.34
N ARG A 65 -1.55 18.07 -3.17
CA ARG A 65 -0.21 18.25 -3.74
C ARG A 65 0.85 18.44 -2.65
N GLY A 66 0.58 19.30 -1.68
CA GLY A 66 1.49 19.53 -0.56
C GLY A 66 1.69 18.29 0.33
N ALA A 67 0.61 17.54 0.57
CA ALA A 67 0.68 16.29 1.32
C ALA A 67 1.46 15.21 0.54
N PHE A 68 1.26 15.12 -0.78
CA PHE A 68 1.97 14.20 -1.65
C PHE A 68 3.48 14.47 -1.67
N ASP A 69 3.88 15.73 -1.84
CA ASP A 69 5.29 16.12 -1.84
C ASP A 69 5.97 15.75 -0.51
N LEU A 70 5.30 16.05 0.61
CA LEU A 70 5.79 15.66 1.94
C LEU A 70 5.84 14.13 2.10
N TYR A 71 4.82 13.43 1.63
CA TYR A 71 4.74 11.97 1.68
C TYR A 71 5.89 11.33 0.91
N LEU A 72 6.14 11.76 -0.34
CA LEU A 72 7.22 11.23 -1.16
C LEU A 72 8.59 11.50 -0.52
N LYS A 73 8.78 12.70 0.02
CA LYS A 73 9.99 13.07 0.76
C LYS A 73 10.19 12.21 2.01
N GLN A 74 9.13 11.86 2.74
CA GLN A 74 9.22 10.99 3.91
C GLN A 74 9.42 9.52 3.54
N LEU A 75 8.86 9.08 2.42
CA LEU A 75 8.94 7.70 1.94
C LEU A 75 10.37 7.31 1.56
N ASP A 76 11.10 8.20 0.88
CA ASP A 76 12.49 7.96 0.47
C ASP A 76 13.30 9.25 0.38
N PHE A 77 13.51 9.91 1.54
CA PHE A 77 14.22 11.19 1.63
C PHE A 77 15.59 11.18 0.95
N GLN A 78 16.30 10.05 1.02
CA GLN A 78 17.65 9.91 0.47
C GLN A 78 17.69 9.36 -0.96
N LYS A 79 16.52 9.15 -1.58
CA LYS A 79 16.37 8.65 -2.96
C LYS A 79 17.15 7.34 -3.20
N ARG A 80 17.09 6.42 -2.24
CA ARG A 80 17.89 5.17 -2.25
C ARG A 80 17.11 3.96 -2.75
N PHE A 81 15.78 4.04 -2.78
CA PHE A 81 14.92 2.89 -3.03
C PHE A 81 14.07 3.06 -4.29
N LEU A 82 13.44 4.23 -4.44
CA LEU A 82 12.49 4.47 -5.52
C LEU A 82 13.21 4.70 -6.85
N LEU A 83 12.70 4.07 -7.91
CA LEU A 83 13.06 4.45 -9.28
C LEU A 83 12.19 5.60 -9.77
N GLN A 84 12.63 6.29 -10.83
CA GLN A 84 11.84 7.34 -11.48
C GLN A 84 10.45 6.84 -11.91
N ASP A 85 10.36 5.61 -12.40
CA ASP A 85 9.06 5.00 -12.77
C ASP A 85 8.16 4.75 -11.56
N ASP A 86 8.73 4.42 -10.40
CA ASP A 86 7.96 4.27 -9.16
C ASP A 86 7.40 5.63 -8.72
N VAL A 87 8.23 6.67 -8.78
CA VAL A 87 7.82 8.06 -8.49
C VAL A 87 6.71 8.49 -9.46
N ALA A 88 6.85 8.23 -10.76
CA ALA A 88 5.85 8.54 -11.76
C ALA A 88 4.51 7.83 -11.47
N LYS A 89 4.56 6.56 -11.04
CA LYS A 89 3.36 5.81 -10.64
C LYS A 89 2.70 6.42 -9.39
N LEU A 90 3.48 6.80 -8.39
CA LEU A 90 2.96 7.44 -7.17
C LEU A 90 2.42 8.84 -7.46
N LYS A 91 3.00 9.57 -8.41
CA LYS A 91 2.55 10.91 -8.82
C LYS A 91 1.11 10.93 -9.35
N GLY A 92 0.58 9.81 -9.82
CA GLY A 92 -0.83 9.69 -10.17
C GLY A 92 -1.80 9.98 -9.02
N TYR A 93 -1.33 9.94 -7.77
CA TYR A 93 -2.12 10.22 -6.57
C TYR A 93 -1.91 11.64 -6.02
N SER A 94 -1.14 12.50 -6.70
CA SER A 94 -0.73 13.80 -6.15
C SER A 94 -1.90 14.76 -5.91
N GLU A 95 -3.02 14.54 -6.57
CA GLU A 95 -4.23 15.38 -6.45
C GLU A 95 -5.42 14.61 -5.87
N SER A 96 -5.24 13.36 -5.40
CA SER A 96 -6.35 12.50 -4.96
C SER A 96 -6.38 12.22 -3.46
N ILE A 97 -5.47 12.78 -2.67
CA ILE A 97 -5.34 12.44 -1.24
C ILE A 97 -6.55 12.93 -0.44
N ASP A 98 -7.01 14.15 -0.69
CA ASP A 98 -8.22 14.72 -0.11
C ASP A 98 -9.45 13.87 -0.43
N ASP A 99 -9.52 13.39 -1.66
CA ASP A 99 -10.54 12.52 -2.23
C ASP A 99 -10.55 11.13 -1.57
N GLU A 100 -9.36 10.53 -1.40
CA GLU A 100 -9.11 9.29 -0.66
C GLU A 100 -9.59 9.40 0.78
N LEU A 101 -9.25 10.50 1.46
CA LEU A 101 -9.70 10.78 2.82
C LEU A 101 -11.22 11.01 2.89
N ASN A 102 -11.81 11.71 1.93
CA ASN A 102 -13.25 11.96 1.89
C ASN A 102 -14.05 10.67 1.68
N ARG A 103 -13.56 9.76 0.83
CA ARG A 103 -14.18 8.45 0.57
C ARG A 103 -13.78 7.37 1.59
N ALA A 104 -12.85 7.68 2.50
CA ALA A 104 -12.24 6.71 3.40
C ALA A 104 -11.62 5.50 2.69
N GLN A 105 -11.01 5.73 1.53
CA GLN A 105 -10.32 4.75 0.71
C GLN A 105 -8.86 5.18 0.59
N ILE A 106 -7.96 4.55 1.34
CA ILE A 106 -6.55 4.92 1.40
C ILE A 106 -5.77 4.07 0.41
N GLU A 107 -5.35 4.63 -0.72
CA GLU A 107 -4.72 3.90 -1.83
C GLU A 107 -3.22 4.19 -1.95
N LEU A 108 -2.83 5.48 -1.89
CA LEU A 108 -1.43 5.89 -2.07
C LEU A 108 -0.46 5.12 -1.13
N PRO A 109 -0.71 5.03 0.19
CA PRO A 109 0.15 4.25 1.10
C PRO A 109 0.21 2.75 0.78
N ASN A 110 -0.86 2.16 0.25
CA ASN A 110 -0.89 0.75 -0.10
C ASN A 110 0.01 0.49 -1.32
N VAL A 111 -0.11 1.32 -2.35
CA VAL A 111 0.73 1.21 -3.55
C VAL A 111 2.20 1.46 -3.21
N ALA A 112 2.50 2.47 -2.40
CA ALA A 112 3.85 2.75 -1.95
C ALA A 112 4.43 1.59 -1.12
N ALA A 113 3.65 0.99 -0.22
CA ALA A 113 4.09 -0.17 0.57
C ALA A 113 4.45 -1.36 -0.33
N LEU A 114 3.68 -1.63 -1.39
CA LEU A 114 3.98 -2.68 -2.36
C LEU A 114 5.28 -2.40 -3.12
N ILE A 115 5.50 -1.15 -3.54
CA ILE A 115 6.75 -0.73 -4.19
C ILE A 115 7.93 -0.93 -3.24
N MET A 116 7.85 -0.42 -2.01
CA MET A 116 8.94 -0.52 -1.03
C MET A 116 9.24 -1.97 -0.66
N LYS A 117 8.22 -2.82 -0.52
CA LYS A 117 8.38 -4.27 -0.30
C LYS A 117 9.18 -4.94 -1.44
N ALA A 118 9.07 -4.43 -2.66
CA ALA A 118 9.85 -4.91 -3.81
C ALA A 118 11.24 -4.28 -3.94
N ARG A 119 11.43 -3.03 -3.49
CA ARG A 119 12.71 -2.30 -3.61
C ARG A 119 13.70 -2.61 -2.49
N ILE A 120 13.24 -2.70 -1.25
CA ILE A 120 14.10 -2.93 -0.08
C ILE A 120 15.00 -4.18 -0.25
N PRO A 121 14.48 -5.37 -0.63
CA PRO A 121 15.33 -6.55 -0.78
C PRO A 121 16.37 -6.41 -1.90
N LYS A 122 16.06 -5.67 -2.96
CA LYS A 122 17.01 -5.44 -4.07
C LYS A 122 18.18 -4.58 -3.61
N VAL A 123 17.89 -3.48 -2.90
CA VAL A 123 18.92 -2.61 -2.34
C VAL A 123 19.77 -3.36 -1.30
N GLN A 124 19.15 -4.20 -0.46
CA GLN A 124 19.88 -5.05 0.49
C GLN A 124 20.85 -6.01 -0.22
N ALA A 125 20.39 -6.71 -1.27
CA ALA A 125 21.22 -7.64 -2.03
C ALA A 125 22.40 -6.92 -2.72
N MET A 126 22.12 -5.79 -3.39
CA MET A 126 23.17 -4.96 -4.02
C MET A 126 24.19 -4.46 -3.00
N THR A 127 23.71 -4.01 -1.83
CA THR A 127 24.59 -3.53 -0.76
C THR A 127 25.49 -4.65 -0.24
N SER A 128 24.95 -5.85 -0.01
CA SER A 128 25.75 -7.01 0.41
C SER A 128 26.85 -7.34 -0.60
N GLU A 129 26.50 -7.42 -1.89
CA GLU A 129 27.47 -7.71 -2.96
C GLU A 129 28.58 -6.65 -3.04
N LEU A 130 28.23 -5.36 -2.89
CA LEU A 130 29.19 -4.27 -2.89
C LEU A 130 30.12 -4.31 -1.67
N LEU A 131 29.59 -4.66 -0.49
CA LEU A 131 30.38 -4.77 0.74
C LEU A 131 31.38 -5.94 0.67
N ASP A 132 30.99 -7.07 0.10
CA ASP A 132 31.84 -8.27 -0.05
C ASP A 132 33.08 -8.00 -0.92
N ARG A 133 33.01 -7.03 -1.84
CA ARG A 133 34.14 -6.61 -2.68
C ARG A 133 35.18 -5.80 -1.91
N GLY A 134 34.86 -5.31 -0.71
CA GLY A 134 35.71 -4.43 0.08
C GLY A 134 35.85 -3.02 -0.50
N PHE A 135 36.66 -2.20 0.17
CA PHE A 135 36.84 -0.77 -0.15
C PHE A 135 38.29 -0.45 -0.51
N LYS A 136 38.48 0.48 -1.45
CA LYS A 136 39.78 1.06 -1.79
C LYS A 136 39.86 2.49 -1.25
N PHE A 137 40.55 2.67 -0.13
CA PHE A 137 40.63 3.97 0.56
C PHE A 137 41.75 4.89 0.06
N ASP A 138 42.50 4.46 -0.96
CA ASP A 138 43.55 5.22 -1.62
C ASP A 138 43.05 6.05 -2.81
N ILE A 139 41.78 5.90 -3.19
CA ILE A 139 41.13 6.64 -4.27
C ILE A 139 40.54 7.95 -3.74
N LYS A 140 40.74 9.05 -4.47
CA LYS A 140 40.05 10.31 -4.21
C LYS A 140 38.64 10.26 -4.81
N GLU A 141 37.65 10.10 -3.95
CA GLU A 141 36.23 10.08 -4.31
C GLU A 141 35.47 11.19 -3.59
N THR A 142 34.33 11.58 -4.15
CA THR A 142 33.42 12.55 -3.54
C THR A 142 32.04 11.94 -3.41
N LEU A 143 31.39 12.15 -2.27
CA LEU A 143 30.01 11.75 -2.03
C LEU A 143 29.16 13.01 -1.85
N GLU A 144 28.12 13.16 -2.68
CA GLU A 144 27.07 14.15 -2.42
C GLU A 144 26.14 13.60 -1.34
N THR A 145 25.98 14.35 -0.26
CA THR A 145 25.17 13.96 0.90
C THR A 145 23.87 14.75 0.98
N ASP A 146 23.71 15.81 0.18
CA ASP A 146 22.50 16.59 0.05
C ASP A 146 21.51 15.89 -0.90
N PRO A 147 20.40 15.34 -0.39
CA PRO A 147 19.44 14.65 -1.23
C PRO A 147 18.75 15.56 -2.23
N GLU A 148 18.70 16.87 -2.01
CA GLU A 148 18.08 17.81 -2.95
C GLU A 148 18.93 17.98 -4.23
N LYS A 149 20.20 17.54 -4.21
CA LYS A 149 21.10 17.57 -5.37
C LYS A 149 21.23 16.23 -6.11
N LEU A 150 20.56 15.19 -5.64
CA LEU A 150 20.48 13.87 -6.28
C LEU A 150 19.29 13.81 -7.25
#